data_AF-A0A6N6T9Z1-F1
#
_entry.id   AF-A0A6N6T9Z1-F1
#
_cell.length_a   1.000
_cell.length_b   1.000
_cell.length_c   1.000
_cell.angle_alpha   90.00
_cell.angle_beta   90.00
_cell.angle_gamma   90.00
#
_symmetry.space_group_name_H-M   'P 1'
#
loop_
_entity.id
_entity.type
_entity.pdbx_description
1 polymer ?
#
loop_
_entity_poly.entity_id
_entity_poly.type
_entity_poly.pdbx_seq_one_letter_code
_entity_poly.pdbx_strand_id
1 'polypeptide(L)'
;MKILVDEDSQARKQLDVLRGAGHDVVSIAELDRNGSLDPEVFVLAQSSQRVLLTHNVADFHALALACPGHHGVIAIYRDGDPRKNMNYRDIGRAVSKLEASGVLISGQFHVLNHWR
;
A
#
# COMPACT_ATOMS: atom_id res chain seq x y z
N MET A 1 -5.00 -9.04 -5.13
CA MET A 1 -5.91 -7.87 -5.07
C MET A 1 -5.46 -6.76 -6.03
N LYS A 2 -6.25 -5.68 -6.18
CA LYS A 2 -5.83 -4.46 -6.90
C LYS A 2 -5.15 -3.47 -5.95
N ILE A 3 -3.97 -3.01 -6.32
CA ILE A 3 -3.11 -2.16 -5.48
C ILE A 3 -2.72 -0.91 -6.26
N LEU A 4 -2.83 0.26 -5.62
CA LEU A 4 -2.17 1.49 -6.04
C LEU A 4 -0.97 1.70 -5.12
N VAL A 5 0.23 1.81 -5.69
CA VAL A 5 1.48 1.99 -4.95
C VAL A 5 1.87 3.45 -4.98
N ASP A 6 1.95 4.04 -3.80
CA ASP A 6 2.30 5.44 -3.56
C ASP A 6 3.75 5.78 -4.01
N GLU A 7 4.04 7.08 -4.16
CA GLU A 7 5.32 7.58 -4.69
C GLU A 7 6.52 7.11 -3.85
N ASP A 8 6.35 6.96 -2.54
CA ASP A 8 7.40 6.53 -1.62
C ASP A 8 7.70 5.02 -1.62
N SER A 9 6.88 4.25 -2.35
CA SER A 9 6.86 2.78 -2.32
C SER A 9 7.01 2.14 -3.71
N GLN A 10 7.15 2.95 -4.76
CA GLN A 10 7.10 2.50 -6.16
C GLN A 10 8.43 2.02 -6.77
N ALA A 11 9.38 1.57 -5.95
CA ALA A 11 10.61 0.99 -6.46
C ALA A 11 10.32 -0.15 -7.44
N ARG A 12 10.96 -0.19 -8.61
CA ARG A 12 10.63 -1.16 -9.67
C ARG A 12 10.59 -2.61 -9.17
N LYS A 13 11.57 -3.00 -8.34
CA LYS A 13 11.62 -4.32 -7.70
C LYS A 13 10.41 -4.61 -6.80
N GLN A 14 9.88 -3.60 -6.10
CA GLN A 14 8.67 -3.74 -5.28
C GLN A 14 7.45 -4.03 -6.16
N LEU A 15 7.29 -3.28 -7.25
CA LEU A 15 6.20 -3.49 -8.21
C LEU A 15 6.27 -4.89 -8.83
N ASP A 16 7.47 -5.30 -9.26
CA ASP A 16 7.67 -6.63 -9.87
C ASP A 16 7.38 -7.76 -8.88
N VAL A 17 7.76 -7.61 -7.60
CA VAL A 17 7.44 -8.61 -6.56
C VAL A 17 5.93 -8.72 -6.34
N LEU A 18 5.21 -7.60 -6.21
CA LEU A 18 3.75 -7.62 -6.00
C LEU A 18 3.01 -8.19 -7.21
N ARG A 19 3.44 -7.83 -8.42
CA ARG A 19 2.89 -8.39 -9.67
C ARG A 19 3.18 -9.87 -9.81
N GLY A 20 4.40 -10.29 -9.49
CA GLY A 20 4.80 -11.70 -9.49
C GLY A 20 4.02 -12.55 -8.49
N ALA A 21 3.48 -11.92 -7.43
CA ALA A 21 2.56 -12.56 -6.47
C ALA A 21 1.10 -12.63 -6.97
N GLY A 22 0.81 -12.18 -8.20
CA GLY A 22 -0.53 -12.23 -8.81
C GLY A 22 -1.44 -11.04 -8.50
N HIS A 23 -0.90 -9.96 -7.95
CA HIS A 23 -1.68 -8.74 -7.71
C HIS A 23 -1.75 -7.85 -8.96
N ASP A 24 -2.87 -7.15 -9.14
CA ASP A 24 -3.02 -6.08 -10.13
C ASP A 24 -2.44 -4.79 -9.51
N VAL A 25 -1.23 -4.42 -9.91
CA VAL A 25 -0.46 -3.34 -9.30
C VAL A 25 -0.24 -2.23 -10.31
N VAL A 26 -0.56 -1.01 -9.90
CA VAL A 26 -0.25 0.24 -10.62
C VAL A 26 0.45 1.18 -9.64
N SER A 27 1.47 1.92 -10.07
CA SER A 27 2.08 2.97 -9.26
C SER A 27 1.64 4.38 -9.64
N ILE A 28 1.85 5.34 -8.75
CA ILE A 28 1.60 6.78 -9.03
C ILE A 28 2.41 7.25 -10.25
N ALA A 29 3.67 6.83 -10.38
CA ALA A 29 4.50 7.15 -11.54
C ALA A 29 3.94 6.59 -12.85
N GLU A 30 3.39 5.37 -12.87
CA GLU A 30 2.79 4.77 -14.08
C GLU A 30 1.49 5.47 -14.52
N LEU A 31 0.92 6.30 -13.64
CA LEU A 31 -0.24 7.14 -13.93
C LEU A 31 0.14 8.60 -14.23
N ASP A 32 1.44 8.91 -14.34
CA ASP A 32 1.95 10.27 -14.50
C ASP A 32 1.47 11.23 -13.39
N ARG A 33 1.39 10.73 -12.15
CA ARG A 33 0.87 11.46 -10.97
C ARG A 33 1.92 11.75 -9.88
N ASN A 34 3.21 11.57 -10.15
CA ASN A 34 4.25 11.89 -9.15
C ASN A 34 4.13 13.36 -8.70
N GLY A 35 4.33 13.62 -7.42
CA GLY A 35 4.15 14.93 -6.81
C GLY A 35 2.70 15.34 -6.54
N SER A 36 1.71 14.47 -6.82
CA SER A 36 0.33 14.68 -6.36
C SER A 36 0.26 14.72 -4.83
N LEU A 37 -0.70 15.46 -4.31
CA LEU A 37 -0.92 15.56 -2.86
C LEU A 37 -1.53 14.26 -2.32
N ASP A 38 -1.28 13.92 -1.05
CA ASP A 38 -1.80 12.69 -0.43
C ASP A 38 -3.33 12.52 -0.59
N PRO A 39 -4.17 13.57 -0.43
CA PRO A 39 -5.61 13.43 -0.67
C PRO A 39 -5.96 13.08 -2.12
N GLU A 40 -5.20 13.58 -3.11
CA GLU A 40 -5.42 13.27 -4.52
C GLU A 40 -5.06 11.81 -4.81
N VAL A 41 -3.93 11.35 -4.29
CA VAL A 41 -3.50 9.95 -4.37
C VAL A 41 -4.52 9.03 -3.70
N PHE A 42 -5.03 9.41 -2.53
CA PHE A 42 -6.06 8.66 -1.82
C PHE A 42 -7.35 8.54 -2.64
N VAL A 43 -7.86 9.66 -3.16
CA VAL A 43 -9.05 9.69 -4.03
C VAL A 43 -8.84 8.86 -5.30
N LEU A 44 -7.65 8.90 -5.89
CA LEU A 44 -7.30 8.10 -7.05
C LEU A 44 -7.35 6.59 -6.75
N ALA A 45 -6.81 6.16 -5.60
CA ALA A 45 -6.93 4.77 -5.15
C ALA A 45 -8.39 4.36 -5.00
N GLN A 46 -9.22 5.21 -4.36
CA GLN A 46 -10.62 4.91 -4.11
C GLN A 46 -11.45 4.84 -5.40
N SER A 47 -11.30 5.82 -6.28
CA SER A 47 -12.03 5.88 -7.56
C SER A 47 -11.63 4.73 -8.51
N SER A 48 -10.39 4.24 -8.40
CA SER A 48 -9.89 3.08 -9.14
C SER A 48 -10.22 1.74 -8.47
N GLN A 49 -10.89 1.77 -7.32
CA GLN A 49 -11.21 0.62 -6.49
C GLN A 49 -9.97 -0.20 -6.08
N ARG A 50 -8.90 0.49 -5.67
CA ARG A 50 -7.61 -0.10 -5.31
C ARG A 50 -7.28 0.12 -3.84
N VAL A 51 -6.60 -0.86 -3.25
CA VAL A 51 -5.97 -0.73 -1.94
C VAL A 51 -4.72 0.14 -2.11
N LEU A 52 -4.54 1.16 -1.27
CA LEU A 52 -3.35 2.00 -1.31
C LEU A 52 -2.20 1.35 -0.51
N LEU A 53 -0.99 1.30 -1.07
CA LEU A 53 0.23 0.86 -0.39
C LEU A 53 1.22 2.02 -0.28
N THR A 54 1.68 2.33 0.95
CA THR A 54 2.50 3.53 1.23
C THR A 54 3.44 3.34 2.45
N HIS A 55 4.53 4.09 2.49
CA HIS A 55 5.33 4.33 3.69
C HIS A 55 4.93 5.63 4.42
N ASN A 56 4.10 6.50 3.83
CA ASN A 56 3.58 7.74 4.40
C ASN A 56 2.41 7.42 5.35
N VAL A 57 2.74 6.78 6.46
CA VAL A 57 1.75 6.23 7.37
C VAL A 57 0.85 7.32 7.97
N ALA A 58 1.41 8.42 8.47
CA ALA A 58 0.67 9.39 9.27
C ALA A 58 -0.44 10.08 8.47
N ASP A 59 -0.11 10.56 7.27
CA ASP A 59 -1.03 11.31 6.43
C ASP A 59 -2.14 10.41 5.88
N PHE A 60 -1.79 9.22 5.38
CA PHE A 60 -2.79 8.28 4.88
C PHE A 60 -3.63 7.63 5.99
N HIS A 61 -3.13 7.53 7.22
CA HIS A 61 -3.95 7.11 8.35
C HIS A 61 -5.01 8.15 8.69
N ALA A 62 -4.66 9.45 8.68
CA ALA A 62 -5.63 10.52 8.87
C ALA A 62 -6.71 10.53 7.77
N LEU A 63 -6.31 10.32 6.50
CA LEU A 63 -7.25 10.22 5.38
C LEU A 63 -8.17 8.99 5.47
N ALA A 64 -7.63 7.83 5.88
CA ALA A 64 -8.42 6.61 6.08
C ALA A 64 -9.47 6.79 7.18
N LEU A 65 -9.10 7.40 8.32
CA LEU A 65 -10.04 7.71 9.41
C LEU A 65 -11.17 8.66 8.97
N ALA A 66 -10.85 9.63 8.11
CA ALA A 66 -11.84 10.57 7.58
C ALA A 66 -12.78 9.95 6.52
N CYS A 67 -12.44 8.78 5.96
CA CYS A 67 -13.20 8.13 4.90
C CYS A 67 -13.43 6.63 5.18
N PRO A 68 -14.38 6.25 6.06
CA PRO A 68 -14.58 4.85 6.46
C PRO A 68 -14.94 3.88 5.31
N GLY A 69 -15.47 4.41 4.20
CA GLY A 69 -15.82 3.64 3.00
C GLY A 69 -14.67 3.39 2.02
N HIS A 70 -13.43 3.68 2.41
CA HIS A 70 -12.26 3.44 1.57
C HIS A 70 -12.05 1.95 1.26
N HIS A 71 -11.34 1.64 0.18
CA HIS A 71 -11.08 0.29 -0.31
C HIS A 71 -9.92 -0.41 0.42
N GLY A 72 -9.36 0.26 1.44
CA GLY A 72 -8.26 -0.23 2.26
C GLY A 72 -6.97 0.57 2.07
N VAL A 73 -6.17 0.62 3.13
CA VAL A 73 -4.80 1.14 3.11
C VAL A 73 -3.89 0.11 3.77
N ILE A 74 -2.76 -0.18 3.12
CA ILE A 74 -1.69 -1.03 3.64
C ILE A 74 -0.47 -0.14 3.87
N ALA A 75 -0.13 0.09 5.13
CA ALA A 75 0.96 0.95 5.53
C ALA A 75 2.18 0.16 5.99
N ILE A 76 3.37 0.61 5.59
CA ILE A 76 4.63 -0.05 5.91
C ILE A 76 5.47 0.88 6.79
N TYR A 77 5.63 0.53 8.06
CA TYR A 77 6.48 1.28 8.98
C TYR A 77 7.95 0.97 8.75
N ARG A 78 8.78 2.01 8.90
CA ARG A 78 10.23 1.88 8.98
C ARG A 78 10.65 1.93 10.45
N ASP A 79 11.47 0.98 10.84
CA ASP A 79 12.18 0.93 12.11
C ASP A 79 13.40 1.86 12.06
N GLY A 80 13.81 2.36 13.23
CA GLY A 80 15.03 3.15 13.38
C GLY A 80 16.30 2.35 13.08
N ASP A 81 16.26 1.02 13.22
CA ASP A 81 17.27 0.11 12.70
C ASP A 81 16.90 -0.37 11.28
N PRO A 82 17.61 0.08 10.22
CA PRO A 82 17.29 -0.29 8.84
C PRO A 82 17.34 -1.79 8.56
N ARG A 83 18.06 -2.58 9.38
CA ARG A 83 18.16 -4.04 9.24
C ARG A 83 16.84 -4.73 9.58
N LYS A 84 15.99 -4.07 10.36
CA LYS A 84 14.66 -4.58 10.74
C LYS A 84 13.58 -4.23 9.73
N ASN A 85 13.83 -3.29 8.84
CA ASN A 85 12.88 -2.91 7.79
C ASN A 85 12.54 -4.09 6.89
N MET A 86 11.29 -4.12 6.44
CA MET A 86 10.85 -5.08 5.44
C MET A 86 11.55 -4.77 4.11
N ASN A 87 12.22 -5.77 3.54
CA ASN A 87 12.68 -5.68 2.16
C ASN A 87 11.51 -5.96 1.20
N TYR A 88 11.73 -5.77 -0.11
CA TYR A 88 10.66 -5.95 -1.10
C TYR A 88 10.02 -7.35 -1.09
N ARG A 89 10.81 -8.41 -0.84
CA ARG A 89 10.30 -9.78 -0.72
C ARG A 89 9.45 -9.95 0.54
N ASP A 90 9.87 -9.37 1.66
CA ASP A 90 9.10 -9.37 2.90
C ASP A 90 7.75 -8.65 2.70
N ILE A 91 7.75 -7.51 2.01
CA ILE A 91 6.51 -6.77 1.68
C ILE A 91 5.58 -7.63 0.81
N GLY A 92 6.10 -8.22 -0.28
CA GLY A 92 5.29 -9.10 -1.13
C GLY A 92 4.67 -10.27 -0.37
N ARG A 93 5.48 -10.98 0.44
CA ARG A 93 5.00 -12.10 1.27
C ARG A 93 3.93 -11.65 2.26
N ALA A 94 4.12 -10.50 2.90
CA ALA A 94 3.18 -9.97 3.87
C ALA A 94 1.85 -9.57 3.24
N VAL A 95 1.86 -8.96 2.04
CA VAL A 95 0.63 -8.64 1.30
C VAL A 95 -0.12 -9.93 0.95
N SER A 96 0.58 -10.96 0.46
CA SER A 96 -0.06 -12.26 0.15
C SER A 96 -0.61 -12.94 1.40
N LYS A 97 0.08 -12.86 2.55
CA LYS A 97 -0.41 -13.39 3.83
C LYS A 97 -1.68 -12.66 4.31
N LEU A 98 -1.69 -11.34 4.23
CA LEU A 98 -2.86 -10.52 4.56
C LEU A 98 -4.06 -10.86 3.66
N GLU A 99 -3.84 -11.02 2.35
CA GLU A 99 -4.90 -11.42 1.42
C GLU A 99 -5.42 -12.83 1.75
N ALA A 100 -4.51 -13.78 1.97
CA ALA A 100 -4.85 -15.17 2.22
C ALA A 100 -5.51 -15.42 3.60
N SER A 101 -5.31 -14.53 4.58
CA SER A 101 -5.92 -14.68 5.90
C SER A 101 -7.42 -14.40 5.91
N GLY A 102 -7.97 -13.82 4.83
CA GLY A 102 -9.40 -13.52 4.70
C GLY A 102 -9.91 -12.43 5.64
N VAL A 103 -9.01 -11.66 6.28
CA VAL A 103 -9.42 -10.51 7.08
C VAL A 103 -9.96 -9.41 6.17
N LEU A 104 -10.88 -8.60 6.69
CA LEU A 104 -11.46 -7.51 5.91
C LEU A 104 -10.39 -6.45 5.60
N ILE A 105 -10.21 -6.12 4.32
CA ILE A 105 -9.31 -5.04 3.86
C ILE A 105 -10.07 -3.75 3.59
N SER A 106 -11.28 -3.84 3.03
CA SER A 106 -12.12 -2.68 2.75
C SER A 106 -12.49 -1.95 4.04
N GLY A 107 -12.33 -0.63 4.05
CA GLY A 107 -12.58 0.24 5.18
C GLY A 107 -11.58 0.08 6.32
N GLN A 108 -10.46 -0.63 6.09
CA GLN A 108 -9.46 -0.92 7.11
C GLN A 108 -8.09 -0.35 6.76
N PHE A 109 -7.37 0.10 7.79
CA PHE A 109 -5.97 0.48 7.72
C PHE A 109 -5.11 -0.63 8.32
N HIS A 110 -4.35 -1.32 7.47
CA HIS A 110 -3.53 -2.46 7.87
C HIS A 110 -2.06 -2.08 7.96
N VAL A 111 -1.46 -2.35 9.12
CA VAL A 111 -0.02 -2.24 9.33
C VAL A 111 0.66 -3.51 8.83
N LEU A 112 1.36 -3.42 7.69
CA LEU A 112 1.90 -4.60 7.02
C LEU A 112 3.01 -5.30 7.79
N ASN A 113 3.72 -4.58 8.66
CA ASN A 113 4.78 -5.11 9.50
C ASN A 113 4.32 -6.27 10.39
N HIS A 114 3.03 -6.33 10.76
CA HIS A 114 2.45 -7.43 11.54
C HIS A 114 2.30 -8.75 10.75
N TRP A 115 2.49 -8.69 9.42
CA TRP A 115 2.27 -9.79 8.50
C TRP A 115 3.58 -10.36 7.92
N ARG A 116 4.74 -9.96 8.44
CA ARG A 116 6.07 -10.36 7.93
C ARG A 116 6.25 -11.88 7.86
#